data_AF-A0A367S3N9-F1
#
_entry.id   AF-A0A367S3N9-F1
#
_cell.length_a   1.000
_cell.length_b   1.000
_cell.length_c   1.000
_cell.angle_alpha   90.00
_cell.angle_beta   90.00
_cell.angle_gamma   90.00
#
_symmetry.space_group_name_H-M   'P 1'
#
loop_
_entity.id
_entity.type
_entity.pdbx_description
1 polymer ?
#
loop_
_entity_poly.entity_id
_entity_poly.type
_entity_poly.pdbx_seq_one_letter_code
_entity_poly.pdbx_strand_id
1 'polypeptide(L)' 'MTTQIKPERIKINLDLSPELYETLNDIAQKINGDNAEVLLKAIALMEVAVEAKQTGKHIWIADENQNLETEIVGI' A
#
# COMPACT_ATOMS: atom_id res chain seq x y z
N MET A 1 -16.94 -15.53 30.50
CA MET A 1 -17.24 -14.64 29.37
C MET A 1 -15.93 -13.96 28.97
N THR A 2 -15.31 -14.40 27.87
CA THR A 2 -14.04 -13.84 27.41
C THR A 2 -14.30 -12.55 26.64
N THR A 3 -14.00 -11.41 27.26
CA THR A 3 -13.97 -10.11 26.58
C THR A 3 -12.84 -10.12 25.55
N GLN A 4 -13.19 -10.19 24.27
CA GLN A 4 -12.23 -9.98 23.19
C GLN A 4 -11.72 -8.54 23.27
N ILE A 5 -10.43 -8.37 23.54
CA ILE A 5 -9.77 -7.07 23.49
C ILE A 5 -9.67 -6.69 22.01
N LYS A 6 -10.58 -5.84 21.53
CA LYS A 6 -10.45 -5.23 20.20
C LYS A 6 -9.22 -4.32 20.26
N PRO A 7 -8.22 -4.48 19.37
CA PRO A 7 -7.03 -3.65 19.39
C PRO A 7 -7.44 -2.18 19.26
N GLU A 8 -6.85 -1.34 20.09
CA GLU A 8 -7.07 0.10 20.07
C GLU A 8 -6.66 0.64 18.70
N ARG A 9 -7.57 1.35 18.03
CA ARG A 9 -7.31 1.94 16.71
C ARG A 9 -6.98 3.41 16.87
N ILE A 10 -5.82 3.82 16.33
CA ILE A 10 -5.42 5.21 16.25
C ILE A 10 -6.09 5.85 15.02
N LYS A 11 -6.70 7.02 15.21
CA LYS A 11 -7.22 7.83 14.10
C LYS A 11 -6.12 8.74 13.58
N ILE A 12 -5.92 8.74 12.26
CA ILE A 12 -5.02 9.64 11.56
C ILE A 12 -5.89 10.59 10.74
N ASN A 13 -5.67 11.90 10.89
CA ASN A 13 -6.25 12.91 10.01
C ASN A 13 -5.18 13.29 8.98
N LEU A 14 -5.56 13.31 7.71
CA LEU A 14 -4.65 13.56 6.60
C LEU A 14 -5.27 14.57 5.65
N ASP A 15 -4.55 15.66 5.40
CA ASP A 15 -4.91 16.62 4.37
C ASP A 15 -4.38 16.13 3.02
N LEU A 16 -5.25 16.04 2.04
CA LEU A 16 -4.94 15.56 0.69
C LEU A 16 -5.26 16.64 -0.34
N SER A 17 -4.45 16.72 -1.40
CA SER A 17 -4.86 17.51 -2.57
C SER A 17 -6.09 16.86 -3.23
N PRO A 18 -6.93 17.62 -3.95
CA PRO A 18 -8.06 17.07 -4.67
C PRO A 18 -7.66 15.93 -5.63
N GLU A 19 -6.55 16.10 -6.35
CA GLU A 19 -6.05 15.13 -7.33
C GLU A 19 -5.62 13.82 -6.67
N LEU A 20 -4.98 13.90 -5.50
CA LEU A 20 -4.57 12.72 -4.74
C LEU A 20 -5.79 12.01 -4.12
N TYR A 21 -6.80 12.76 -3.69
CA TYR A 21 -8.04 12.20 -3.19
C TYR A 21 -8.83 11.46 -4.29
N GLU A 22 -8.89 12.02 -5.50
CA GLU A 22 -9.47 11.33 -6.66
C GLU A 22 -8.72 10.04 -6.98
N THR A 23 -7.38 10.10 -7.03
CA THR A 23 -6.54 8.90 -7.24
C THR A 23 -6.82 7.83 -6.19
N LEU A 24 -6.95 8.22 -4.92
CA LEU A 24 -7.26 7.31 -3.81
C LEU A 24 -8.64 6.63 -3.99
N ASN A 25 -9.65 7.41 -4.37
CA ASN A 25 -11.00 6.89 -4.61
C ASN A 25 -11.04 5.93 -5.82
N ASP A 26 -10.33 6.25 -6.90
CA ASP A 26 -10.25 5.39 -8.08
C ASP A 26 -9.62 4.03 -7.76
N ILE A 27 -8.56 4.02 -6.96
CA ILE A 27 -7.93 2.78 -6.50
C ILE A 27 -8.90 2.00 -5.61
N ALA A 28 -9.58 2.67 -4.67
CA ALA A 28 -10.55 2.02 -3.78
C ALA A 28 -11.67 1.33 -4.57
N GLN A 29 -12.19 1.99 -5.62
CA GLN A 29 -13.18 1.39 -6.53
C GLN A 29 -12.63 0.16 -7.27
N LYS A 30 -11.42 0.24 -7.81
CA LYS A 30 -10.78 -0.88 -8.54
C LYS A 30 -10.57 -2.12 -7.67
N ILE A 31 -10.31 -1.93 -6.38
CA ILE A 31 -10.13 -3.05 -5.44
C ILE A 31 -11.43 -3.43 -4.71
N ASN A 32 -12.56 -2.80 -5.04
CA ASN A 32 -13.85 -2.95 -4.37
C ASN A 32 -13.74 -2.80 -2.82
N GLY A 33 -12.97 -1.80 -2.39
CA GLY A 33 -12.67 -1.51 -0.99
C GLY A 33 -12.91 -0.04 -0.63
N ASP A 34 -12.31 0.41 0.46
CA ASP A 34 -12.37 1.80 0.92
C ASP A 34 -10.99 2.47 0.97
N ASN A 35 -10.99 3.80 1.17
CA ASN A 35 -9.76 4.60 1.20
C ASN A 35 -8.80 4.18 2.33
N ALA A 36 -9.32 3.67 3.45
CA ALA A 36 -8.49 3.20 4.55
C ALA A 36 -7.78 1.90 4.18
N GLU A 37 -8.46 0.98 3.50
CA GLU A 37 -7.88 -0.25 2.97
C GLU A 37 -6.78 0.05 1.93
N VAL A 38 -6.99 1.02 1.05
CA VAL A 38 -5.96 1.45 0.09
C VAL A 38 -4.73 1.98 0.82
N LEU A 39 -4.91 2.88 1.80
CA LEU A 39 -3.78 3.45 2.57
C LEU A 39 -3.01 2.36 3.33
N LEU A 40 -3.70 1.41 3.97
CA LEU A 40 -3.05 0.30 4.67
C LEU A 40 -2.24 -0.59 3.72
N LYS A 41 -2.78 -0.93 2.55
CA LYS A 41 -2.07 -1.71 1.52
C LYS A 41 -0.87 -0.94 0.95
N ALA A 42 -1.01 0.38 0.76
CA ALA A 42 0.09 1.22 0.30
C ALA A 42 1.25 1.26 1.31
N ILE A 43 0.95 1.32 2.61
CA ILE A 43 1.97 1.24 3.67
C ILE A 43 2.68 -0.11 3.64
N ALA A 44 1.94 -1.22 3.54
CA ALA A 44 2.55 -2.55 3.44
C ALA A 44 3.47 -2.69 2.23
N LEU A 45 3.08 -2.13 1.08
CA LEU A 45 3.93 -2.11 -0.11
C LEU A 45 5.20 -1.25 0.10
N MET A 46 5.06 -0.12 0.79
CA MET A 46 6.19 0.75 1.15
C MET A 46 7.17 0.04 2.10
N GLU A 47 6.70 -0.74 3.07
CA GLU A 47 7.56 -1.53 3.95
C GLU A 47 8.44 -2.51 3.17
N VAL A 48 7.85 -3.25 2.21
CA VAL A 48 8.59 -4.15 1.31
C VAL A 48 9.65 -3.39 0.52
N ALA A 49 9.31 -2.19 0.02
CA ALA A 49 10.24 -1.39 -0.77
C ALA A 49 11.42 -0.87 0.06
N VAL A 50 11.15 -0.41 1.28
CA VAL A 50 12.18 0.04 2.22
C VAL A 50 13.11 -1.12 2.61
N GLU A 51 12.56 -2.29 2.92
CA GLU A 51 13.37 -3.47 3.27
C GLU A 51 14.25 -3.93 2.10
N ALA A 52 13.70 -3.97 0.89
CA ALA A 52 14.47 -4.32 -0.31
C ALA A 52 15.66 -3.37 -0.50
N LYS A 53 15.42 -2.06 -0.39
CA LYS A 53 16.47 -1.04 -0.50
C LYS A 53 17.54 -1.16 0.59
N GLN A 54 17.14 -1.38 1.84
CA GLN A 54 18.07 -1.58 2.96
C GLN A 54 18.95 -2.82 2.80
N THR A 55 18.43 -3.86 2.14
CA THR A 55 19.15 -5.11 1.89
C THR A 55 19.86 -5.15 0.53
N GLY A 56 19.89 -4.03 -0.21
CA GLY A 56 20.55 -3.93 -1.51
C GLY A 56 19.86 -4.72 -2.62
N LYS A 57 18.57 -5.01 -2.47
CA LYS A 57 17.74 -5.72 -3.46
C LYS A 57 16.99 -4.74 -4.36
N HIS A 58 16.69 -5.21 -5.57
CA HIS A 58 15.86 -4.51 -6.54
C HIS A 58 14.41 -5.01 -6.47
N ILE A 59 13.45 -4.15 -6.82
CA ILE A 59 12.03 -4.50 -6.91
C ILE A 59 11.65 -4.57 -8.38
N TRP A 60 10.97 -5.65 -8.76
CA TRP A 60 10.54 -5.88 -10.13
C TRP A 60 9.06 -6.26 -10.19
N ILE A 61 8.39 -5.80 -11.25
CA ILE A 61 7.08 -6.31 -11.67
C ILE A 61 7.37 -7.48 -12.62
N ALA A 62 6.76 -8.63 -12.33
CA ALA A 62 6.88 -9.83 -13.14
C ALA A 62 5.54 -10.17 -13.81
N ASP A 63 5.60 -10.71 -15.02
CA ASP A 63 4.42 -11.24 -15.73
C ASP A 63 3.95 -12.58 -15.12
N GLU A 64 2.86 -13.13 -15.68
CA GLU A 64 2.32 -14.43 -15.25
C GLU A 64 3.31 -15.60 -15.41
N ASN A 65 4.32 -15.45 -16.27
CA ASN A 65 5.37 -16.44 -16.53
C ASN A 65 6.63 -16.19 -15.68
N GLN A 66 6.59 -15.25 -14.73
CA GLN A 66 7.72 -14.83 -13.89
C GLN A 66 8.87 -14.15 -14.64
N ASN A 67 8.62 -13.64 -15.85
CA ASN A 67 9.59 -12.80 -16.54
C ASN A 67 9.59 -11.41 -15.91
N LEU A 68 10.78 -10.87 -15.62
CA LEU A 68 10.94 -9.52 -15.09
C LEU A 68 10.64 -8.51 -16.20
N GLU A 69 9.54 -7.78 -16.07
CA GLU A 69 9.06 -6.84 -17.09
C GLU A 69 9.56 -5.41 -16.83
N THR A 70 9.46 -4.95 -15.58
CA THR A 70 9.79 -3.56 -15.22
C THR A 70 10.49 -3.50 -13.87
N GLU A 71 11.62 -2.80 -13.82
CA GLU A 71 12.28 -2.45 -12.57
C GLU A 71 11.64 -1.20 -11.97
N ILE A 72 11.34 -1.26 -10.68
CA ILE A 72 10.88 -0.10 -9.95
C ILE A 72 12.09 0.60 -9.33
N VAL A 73 12.39 1.80 -9.83
CA VAL A 73 13.50 2.65 -9.35
C VAL A 73 12.99 3.92 -8.68
N GLY A 74 13.74 4.43 -7.69
CA GLY A 74 13.48 5.74 -7.10
C GLY A 74 12.43 5.79 -6.00
N ILE A 75 11.98 4.64 -5.47
CA ILE A 75 11.19 4.55 -4.23
C ILE A 75 12.13 4.53 -3.00
#